data_AF-A0A397W794-F1
#
_entry.id   AF-A0A397W794-F1
#
_cell.length_a   1.000
_cell.length_b   1.000
_cell.length_c   1.000
_cell.angle_alpha   90.00
_cell.angle_beta   90.00
_cell.angle_gamma   90.00
#
_symmetry.space_group_name_H-M   'P 1'
#
loop_
_entity.id
_entity.type
_entity.pdbx_description
1 polymer ?
#
loop_
_entity_poly.entity_id
_entity_poly.type
_entity_poly.pdbx_seq_one_letter_code
_entity_poly.pdbx_strand_id
1 'polypeptide(L)'
;MAETSTDQLISTNGEGKKIDPVITHCIFDLDAEVFAKFGITYTLQQWSHAIGIDQYEHFALMINETGINMTVDEFHKELDEINRLVKHLKKHQIPIAIATSSFRKFVNVKTSVNGELFKMFDNVTCGDDVKNLKPAPDLFLAAREAIGNPPTNQCLVFEDSIPGVKAAKNVSHLVPDPTVAELYPDNISADEIIFSLNDFDPTKYGLPPFDEESSSS
;
A
#
# COMPACT_ATOMS: atom_id res chain seq x y z
N MET A 1 -29.30 -7.43 -22.58
CA MET A 1 -28.65 -6.59 -21.55
C MET A 1 -27.17 -6.65 -21.86
N ALA A 2 -26.56 -5.50 -22.15
CA ALA A 2 -25.20 -5.43 -22.65
C ALA A 2 -24.20 -5.80 -21.55
N GLU A 3 -23.29 -6.72 -21.87
CA GLU A 3 -22.08 -6.98 -21.11
C GLU A 3 -21.21 -5.72 -21.15
N THR A 4 -21.02 -5.07 -20.02
CA THR A 4 -19.97 -4.05 -19.86
C THR A 4 -18.63 -4.77 -19.83
N SER A 5 -17.96 -4.79 -20.99
CA SER A 5 -16.55 -5.17 -21.14
C SER A 5 -15.72 -4.29 -20.20
N THR A 6 -15.09 -4.92 -19.21
CA THR A 6 -13.98 -4.32 -18.45
C THR A 6 -12.76 -4.29 -19.37
N ASP A 7 -12.67 -3.25 -20.19
CA ASP A 7 -11.46 -2.97 -20.96
C ASP A 7 -10.31 -2.71 -19.99
N GLN A 8 -9.15 -3.32 -20.28
CA GLN A 8 -7.90 -3.08 -19.57
C GLN A 8 -7.63 -1.57 -19.49
N LEU A 9 -7.08 -1.10 -18.36
CA LEU A 9 -6.70 0.29 -18.07
C LEU A 9 -5.51 0.78 -18.92
N ILE A 10 -5.54 0.56 -20.23
CA ILE A 10 -4.54 1.07 -21.16
C ILE A 10 -5.12 2.35 -21.77
N SER A 11 -4.70 3.51 -21.27
CA SER A 11 -4.95 4.77 -21.97
C SER A 11 -4.18 4.74 -23.29
N THR A 12 -4.89 4.73 -24.42
CA THR A 12 -4.28 4.90 -25.74
C THR A 12 -4.63 6.27 -26.29
N ASN A 13 -3.70 6.89 -27.02
CA ASN A 13 -4.02 8.09 -27.80
C ASN A 13 -4.98 7.74 -28.95
N GLY A 14 -5.46 8.73 -29.70
CA GLY A 14 -6.33 8.53 -30.88
C GLY A 14 -5.71 7.68 -32.02
N GLU A 15 -4.47 7.24 -31.87
CA GLU A 15 -3.72 6.39 -32.80
C GLU A 15 -3.44 4.98 -32.24
N GLY A 16 -3.95 4.65 -31.04
CA GLY A 16 -3.77 3.35 -30.40
C GLY A 16 -2.44 3.17 -29.66
N LYS A 17 -1.63 4.23 -29.50
CA LYS A 17 -0.37 4.18 -28.75
C LYS A 17 -0.63 4.33 -27.25
N LYS A 18 -0.06 3.43 -26.44
CA LYS A 18 -0.09 3.51 -24.97
C LYS A 18 0.47 4.87 -24.52
N ILE A 19 -0.30 5.59 -23.70
CA ILE A 19 0.10 6.83 -23.06
C ILE A 19 0.68 6.46 -21.69
N ASP A 20 1.78 7.10 -21.33
CA ASP A 20 2.36 6.92 -20.00
C ASP A 20 1.33 7.34 -18.93
N PRO A 21 1.18 6.57 -17.85
CA PRO A 21 0.20 6.88 -16.82
C PRO A 21 0.50 8.24 -16.19
N VAL A 22 -0.54 9.03 -15.93
CA VAL A 22 -0.45 10.30 -15.20
C VAL A 22 -1.14 10.09 -13.87
N ILE A 23 -0.39 9.57 -12.91
CA ILE A 23 -0.89 9.31 -11.57
C ILE A 23 -1.01 10.62 -10.82
N THR A 24 -2.16 10.80 -10.18
CA THR A 24 -2.44 11.97 -9.34
C THR A 24 -2.70 11.58 -7.89
N HIS A 25 -2.96 10.29 -7.61
CA HIS A 25 -3.29 9.78 -6.27
C HIS A 25 -2.67 8.40 -6.04
N CYS A 26 -2.21 8.13 -4.82
CA CYS A 26 -1.72 6.80 -4.46
C CYS A 26 -2.58 6.19 -3.33
N ILE A 27 -2.85 4.89 -3.42
CA ILE A 27 -3.53 4.15 -2.37
C ILE A 27 -2.59 3.03 -1.94
N PHE A 28 -2.34 2.96 -0.65
CA PHE A 28 -1.53 1.91 -0.05
C PHE A 28 -2.49 0.88 0.52
N ASP A 29 -2.30 -0.38 0.15
CA ASP A 29 -2.71 -1.40 1.08
C ASP A 29 -1.82 -1.29 2.30
N LEU A 30 -2.50 -1.29 3.42
CA LEU A 30 -1.87 -1.64 4.65
C LEU A 30 -2.68 -2.80 5.17
N ASP A 31 -2.29 -4.03 4.87
CA ASP A 31 -2.65 -5.04 5.82
C ASP A 31 -1.99 -4.62 7.13
N ALA A 32 -2.81 -4.42 8.17
CA ALA A 32 -2.37 -3.89 9.46
C ALA A 32 -1.48 -4.92 10.20
N GLU A 33 -0.85 -5.80 9.45
CA GLU A 33 -0.01 -6.89 9.79
C GLU A 33 1.11 -6.84 8.75
N VAL A 34 2.03 -5.87 8.88
CA VAL A 34 3.36 -5.98 8.27
C VAL A 34 3.99 -7.36 8.56
N PHE A 35 3.49 -8.06 9.57
CA PHE A 35 3.81 -9.44 9.93
C PHE A 35 2.98 -10.55 9.26
N ALA A 36 1.81 -10.26 8.66
CA ALA A 36 1.00 -11.26 7.95
C ALA A 36 1.70 -11.77 6.68
N LYS A 37 2.45 -10.90 5.99
CA LYS A 37 3.35 -11.31 4.90
C LYS A 37 4.45 -12.27 5.37
N PHE A 38 4.77 -12.28 6.67
CA PHE A 38 5.65 -13.26 7.32
C PHE A 38 4.88 -14.39 8.03
N GLY A 39 3.56 -14.52 7.78
CA GLY A 39 2.72 -15.61 8.29
C GLY A 39 2.26 -15.44 9.75
N ILE A 40 2.29 -14.24 10.31
CA ILE A 40 2.04 -14.02 11.73
C ILE A 40 0.79 -13.18 11.96
N THR A 41 -0.08 -13.71 12.80
CA THR A 41 -1.27 -13.03 13.30
C THR A 41 -1.10 -12.74 14.78
N TYR A 42 -1.38 -11.49 15.18
CA TYR A 42 -1.31 -11.08 16.59
C TYR A 42 -2.71 -10.83 17.13
N THR A 43 -2.93 -11.28 18.35
CA THR A 43 -4.12 -10.91 19.11
C THR A 43 -4.08 -9.44 19.52
N LEU A 44 -5.25 -8.83 19.72
CA LEU A 44 -5.35 -7.50 20.35
C LEU A 44 -4.62 -7.42 21.69
N GLN A 45 -4.58 -8.54 22.43
CA GLN A 45 -3.90 -8.62 23.71
C GLN A 45 -2.38 -8.45 23.54
N GLN A 46 -1.78 -9.14 22.57
CA GLN A 46 -0.36 -8.97 22.24
C GLN A 46 -0.06 -7.54 21.78
N TRP A 47 -0.90 -6.97 20.90
CA TRP A 47 -0.77 -5.57 20.49
C TRP A 47 -0.92 -4.58 21.65
N SER A 48 -1.75 -4.88 22.65
CA SER A 48 -1.93 -4.00 23.81
C SER A 48 -0.69 -3.89 24.69
N HIS A 49 0.17 -4.93 24.71
CA HIS A 49 1.44 -4.88 25.42
C HIS A 49 2.41 -3.87 24.81
N ALA A 50 2.22 -3.51 23.54
CA ALA A 50 3.04 -2.53 22.81
C ALA A 50 2.73 -1.07 23.16
N ILE A 51 1.59 -0.80 23.78
CA ILE A 51 1.13 0.58 23.98
C ILE A 51 2.07 1.31 24.95
N GLY A 52 2.72 2.36 24.46
CA GLY A 52 3.63 3.20 25.24
C GLY A 52 5.06 2.66 25.36
N ILE A 53 5.38 1.57 24.67
CA ILE A 53 6.74 1.05 24.53
C ILE A 53 7.36 1.65 23.26
N ASP A 54 8.68 1.85 23.26
CA ASP A 54 9.41 2.27 22.07
C ASP A 54 9.23 1.25 20.93
N GLN A 55 9.20 1.74 19.69
CA GLN A 55 8.95 0.90 18.53
C GLN A 55 9.98 -0.24 18.42
N TYR A 56 11.28 0.01 18.66
CA TYR A 56 12.34 -0.99 18.55
C TYR A 56 12.17 -2.09 19.60
N GLU A 57 11.87 -1.70 20.83
CA GLU A 57 11.64 -2.64 21.93
C GLU A 57 10.41 -3.50 21.67
N HIS A 58 9.34 -2.91 21.16
CA HIS A 58 8.16 -3.65 20.73
C HIS A 58 8.52 -4.65 19.62
N PHE A 59 9.24 -4.25 18.57
CA PHE A 59 9.62 -5.14 17.48
C PHE A 59 10.54 -6.28 17.94
N ALA A 60 11.49 -6.01 18.83
CA ALA A 60 12.35 -7.03 19.41
C ALA A 60 11.55 -8.08 20.23
N LEU A 61 10.58 -7.63 21.03
CA LEU A 61 9.67 -8.51 21.76
C LEU A 61 8.84 -9.38 20.80
N MET A 62 8.32 -8.77 19.74
CA MET A 62 7.47 -9.41 18.74
C MET A 62 8.22 -10.50 17.97
N ILE A 63 9.44 -10.22 17.50
CA ILE A 63 10.31 -11.20 16.84
C ILE A 63 10.59 -12.38 17.77
N ASN A 64 10.89 -12.11 19.04
CA ASN A 64 11.16 -13.14 20.04
C ASN A 64 9.92 -13.98 20.40
N GLU A 65 8.74 -13.37 20.52
CA GLU A 65 7.50 -14.08 20.87
C GLU A 65 6.95 -14.96 19.74
N THR A 66 7.18 -14.59 18.48
CA THR A 66 6.57 -15.28 17.34
C THR A 66 7.55 -16.12 16.53
N GLY A 67 8.86 -15.95 16.72
CA GLY A 67 9.88 -16.73 16.02
C GLY A 67 10.00 -16.41 14.54
N ILE A 68 9.65 -15.19 14.14
CA ILE A 68 9.77 -14.70 12.76
C ILE A 68 11.22 -14.76 12.31
N ASN A 69 11.45 -15.19 11.08
CA ASN A 69 12.76 -15.08 10.43
C ASN A 69 12.95 -13.67 9.84
N MET A 70 12.90 -12.65 10.70
CA MET A 70 13.16 -11.25 10.38
C MET A 70 13.91 -10.62 11.55
N THR A 71 14.85 -9.74 11.23
CA THR A 71 15.61 -8.93 12.18
C THR A 71 14.95 -7.57 12.41
N VAL A 72 15.25 -6.95 13.55
CA VAL A 72 14.82 -5.58 13.86
C VAL A 72 15.32 -4.58 12.80
N ASP A 73 16.51 -4.80 12.24
CA ASP A 73 17.09 -3.93 11.21
C ASP A 73 16.38 -4.06 9.86
N GLU A 74 16.00 -5.28 9.45
CA GLU A 74 15.19 -5.49 8.24
C GLU A 74 13.84 -4.79 8.35
N PHE A 75 13.19 -4.89 9.51
CA PHE A 75 11.94 -4.20 9.77
C PHE A 75 12.09 -2.66 9.70
N HIS A 76 13.15 -2.10 10.31
CA HIS A 76 13.39 -0.65 10.21
C HIS A 76 13.66 -0.21 8.80
N LYS A 77 14.42 -0.99 8.03
CA LYS A 77 14.64 -0.71 6.62
C LYS A 77 13.31 -0.60 5.87
N GLU A 78 12.40 -1.56 6.04
CA GLU A 78 11.08 -1.49 5.40
C GLU A 78 10.28 -0.25 5.82
N LEU A 79 10.27 0.10 7.12
CA LEU A 79 9.62 1.31 7.59
C LEU A 79 10.24 2.57 7.00
N ASP A 80 11.55 2.64 6.88
CA ASP A 80 12.25 3.80 6.30
C ASP A 80 11.90 3.97 4.82
N GLU A 81 11.77 2.87 4.07
CA GLU A 81 11.35 2.90 2.68
C GLU A 81 9.91 3.41 2.51
N ILE A 82 8.97 2.93 3.33
CA ILE A 82 7.59 3.43 3.37
C ILE A 82 7.58 4.91 3.75
N ASN A 83 8.32 5.28 4.79
CA ASN A 83 8.42 6.67 5.25
C ASN A 83 8.97 7.60 4.15
N ARG A 84 10.01 7.17 3.44
CA ARG A 84 10.60 7.92 2.32
C ARG A 84 9.56 8.19 1.24
N LEU A 85 8.84 7.15 0.80
CA LEU A 85 7.82 7.28 -0.23
C LEU A 85 6.64 8.16 0.23
N VAL A 86 6.10 7.92 1.43
CA VAL A 86 4.97 8.70 1.97
C VAL A 86 5.33 10.17 2.16
N LYS A 87 6.51 10.47 2.73
CA LYS A 87 6.99 11.85 2.89
C LYS A 87 7.18 12.54 1.55
N HIS A 88 7.71 11.82 0.55
CA HIS A 88 7.88 12.34 -0.80
C HIS A 88 6.53 12.72 -1.43
N LEU A 89 5.57 11.78 -1.43
CA LEU A 89 4.22 12.03 -1.96
C LEU A 89 3.54 13.21 -1.24
N LYS A 90 3.67 13.28 0.09
CA LYS A 90 3.08 14.36 0.88
C LYS A 90 3.72 15.72 0.58
N LYS A 91 5.05 15.78 0.46
CA LYS A 91 5.80 16.99 0.08
C LYS A 91 5.31 17.55 -1.25
N HIS A 92 4.97 16.68 -2.19
CA HIS A 92 4.48 17.02 -3.52
C HIS A 92 2.95 17.17 -3.60
N GLN A 93 2.24 17.14 -2.47
CA GLN A 93 0.79 17.29 -2.39
C GLN A 93 0.02 16.25 -3.22
N ILE A 94 0.59 15.05 -3.37
CA ILE A 94 -0.10 13.92 -3.96
C ILE A 94 -1.03 13.35 -2.87
N PRO A 95 -2.35 13.31 -3.08
CA PRO A 95 -3.25 12.75 -2.08
C PRO A 95 -3.01 11.25 -1.95
N ILE A 96 -2.94 10.79 -0.71
CA ILE A 96 -2.63 9.41 -0.37
C ILE A 96 -3.63 8.84 0.63
N ALA A 97 -4.07 7.60 0.39
CA ALA A 97 -4.97 6.88 1.30
C ALA A 97 -4.44 5.51 1.66
N ILE A 98 -4.98 4.97 2.75
CA ILE A 98 -4.87 3.56 3.11
C ILE A 98 -6.20 2.86 2.79
N ALA A 99 -6.13 1.64 2.27
CA ALA A 99 -7.27 0.76 2.06
C ALA A 99 -7.00 -0.64 2.65
N THR A 100 -7.51 -0.93 3.86
CA THR A 100 -7.21 -2.15 4.62
C THR A 100 -8.44 -3.01 4.89
N SER A 101 -8.27 -4.34 4.90
CA SER A 101 -9.33 -5.26 5.35
C SER A 101 -9.50 -5.27 6.88
N SER A 102 -8.57 -4.67 7.63
CA SER A 102 -8.65 -4.55 9.09
C SER A 102 -9.77 -3.60 9.53
N PHE A 103 -10.48 -3.94 10.62
CA PHE A 103 -11.48 -3.03 11.18
C PHE A 103 -10.83 -1.89 11.95
N ARG A 104 -11.48 -0.73 11.98
CA ARG A 104 -10.93 0.52 12.52
C ARG A 104 -10.42 0.43 13.95
N LYS A 105 -11.10 -0.33 14.81
CA LYS A 105 -10.64 -0.55 16.18
C LYS A 105 -9.25 -1.19 16.24
N PHE A 106 -8.93 -2.10 15.33
CA PHE A 106 -7.62 -2.75 15.25
C PHE A 106 -6.60 -1.80 14.65
N VAL A 107 -6.97 -1.07 13.59
CA VAL A 107 -6.11 -0.04 13.00
C VAL A 107 -5.69 0.96 14.08
N ASN A 108 -6.62 1.53 14.85
CA ASN A 108 -6.29 2.51 15.88
C ASN A 108 -5.30 2.02 16.94
N VAL A 109 -5.35 0.74 17.32
CA VAL A 109 -4.37 0.15 18.25
C VAL A 109 -3.02 -0.03 17.56
N LYS A 110 -3.02 -0.56 16.33
CA LYS A 110 -1.79 -0.88 15.58
C LYS A 110 -1.03 0.39 15.16
N THR A 111 -1.75 1.47 14.89
CA THR A 111 -1.17 2.75 14.45
C THR A 111 -0.79 3.67 15.60
N SER A 112 -1.12 3.31 16.86
CA SER A 112 -0.81 4.17 18.02
C SER A 112 0.68 4.37 18.24
N VAL A 113 1.52 3.41 17.80
CA VAL A 113 2.98 3.47 17.91
C VAL A 113 3.62 4.29 16.77
N ASN A 114 3.03 4.29 15.57
CA ASN A 114 3.56 4.98 14.37
C ASN A 114 2.70 6.18 13.96
N GLY A 115 2.06 6.85 14.93
CA GLY A 115 1.02 7.85 14.68
C GLY A 115 1.42 8.98 13.72
N GLU A 116 2.69 9.38 13.68
CA GLU A 116 3.17 10.42 12.77
C GLU A 116 3.11 10.02 11.29
N LEU A 117 3.45 8.77 10.95
CA LEU A 117 3.32 8.26 9.58
C LEU A 117 1.85 8.24 9.16
N PHE A 118 0.98 7.71 10.03
CA PHE A 118 -0.46 7.59 9.76
C PHE A 118 -1.17 8.93 9.59
N LYS A 119 -0.70 9.99 10.27
CA LYS A 119 -1.19 11.36 10.10
C LYS A 119 -0.88 11.97 8.73
N MET A 120 0.05 11.42 7.96
CA MET A 120 0.37 11.91 6.62
C MET A 120 -0.68 11.49 5.58
N PHE A 121 -1.41 10.41 5.84
CA PHE A 121 -2.47 9.93 4.96
C PHE A 121 -3.71 10.80 5.05
N ASP A 122 -4.30 11.13 3.90
CA ASP A 122 -5.49 11.97 3.82
C ASP A 122 -6.75 11.20 4.21
N ASN A 123 -6.73 9.87 4.04
CA ASN A 123 -7.78 8.98 4.50
C ASN A 123 -7.25 7.59 4.84
N VAL A 124 -7.93 6.91 5.76
CA VAL A 124 -7.74 5.48 6.03
C VAL A 124 -9.11 4.84 5.87
N THR A 125 -9.28 3.93 4.92
CA THR A 125 -10.50 3.11 4.75
C THR A 125 -10.26 1.74 5.34
N CYS A 126 -11.13 1.33 6.25
CA CYS A 126 -11.07 0.09 7.00
C CYS A 126 -12.14 -0.89 6.52
N GLY A 127 -11.99 -2.16 6.89
CA GLY A 127 -12.91 -3.22 6.47
C GLY A 127 -14.35 -3.02 6.96
N ASP A 128 -14.55 -2.28 8.05
CA ASP A 128 -15.86 -1.92 8.60
C ASP A 128 -16.51 -0.71 7.91
N ASP A 129 -15.83 -0.05 6.96
CA ASP A 129 -16.40 1.04 6.15
C ASP A 129 -17.07 0.55 4.86
N VAL A 130 -16.86 -0.71 4.48
CA VAL A 130 -17.32 -1.27 3.21
C VAL A 130 -18.23 -2.48 3.40
N LYS A 131 -19.00 -2.80 2.36
CA LYS A 131 -19.89 -3.97 2.35
C LYS A 131 -19.14 -5.28 2.12
N ASN A 132 -18.21 -5.31 1.16
CA ASN A 132 -17.45 -6.50 0.81
C ASN A 132 -15.94 -6.22 0.94
N LEU A 133 -15.21 -7.11 1.61
CA LEU A 133 -13.76 -7.04 1.73
C LEU A 133 -13.07 -7.54 0.45
N LYS A 134 -11.73 -7.35 0.37
CA LYS A 134 -10.90 -7.95 -0.69
C LYS A 134 -11.21 -9.45 -0.79
N PRO A 135 -11.42 -10.02 -2.00
CA PRO A 135 -11.05 -9.49 -3.31
C PRO A 135 -12.09 -8.60 -4.00
N ALA A 136 -13.16 -8.19 -3.32
CA ALA A 136 -14.05 -7.17 -3.88
C ALA A 136 -13.34 -5.80 -3.96
N PRO A 137 -13.64 -4.96 -4.97
CA PRO A 137 -12.97 -3.68 -5.17
C PRO A 137 -13.43 -2.60 -4.18
N ASP A 138 -14.44 -2.86 -3.35
CA ASP A 138 -15.13 -1.86 -2.51
C ASP A 138 -14.15 -1.04 -1.65
N LEU A 139 -13.12 -1.67 -1.05
CA LEU A 139 -12.10 -0.98 -0.25
C LEU A 139 -11.34 0.08 -1.04
N PHE A 140 -10.86 -0.26 -2.23
CA PHE A 140 -10.13 0.68 -3.09
C PHE A 140 -11.04 1.75 -3.67
N LEU A 141 -12.27 1.39 -4.03
CA LEU A 141 -13.26 2.36 -4.52
C LEU A 141 -13.62 3.39 -3.45
N ALA A 142 -13.83 2.95 -2.20
CA ALA A 142 -14.11 3.83 -1.08
C ALA A 142 -12.89 4.70 -0.71
N ALA A 143 -11.68 4.12 -0.70
CA ALA A 143 -10.46 4.89 -0.47
C ALA A 143 -10.23 5.96 -1.55
N ARG A 144 -10.45 5.61 -2.82
CA ARG A 144 -10.39 6.53 -3.97
C ARG A 144 -11.42 7.64 -3.85
N GLU A 145 -12.66 7.30 -3.48
CA GLU A 145 -13.72 8.29 -3.27
C GLU A 145 -13.36 9.29 -2.17
N ALA A 146 -12.80 8.81 -1.05
CA ALA A 146 -12.43 9.64 0.09
C ALA A 146 -11.29 10.63 -0.20
N ILE A 147 -10.44 10.36 -1.20
CA ILE A 147 -9.36 11.27 -1.64
C ILE A 147 -9.71 12.08 -2.88
N GLY A 148 -11.00 12.25 -3.19
CA GLY A 148 -11.46 13.13 -4.27
C GLY A 148 -11.91 12.42 -5.55
N ASN A 149 -12.02 11.09 -5.52
CA ASN A 149 -12.61 10.26 -6.58
C ASN A 149 -11.97 10.46 -7.97
N PRO A 150 -10.62 10.46 -8.11
CA PRO A 150 -9.98 10.61 -9.41
C PRO A 150 -10.35 9.46 -10.36
N PRO A 151 -10.20 9.64 -11.69
CA PRO A 151 -10.28 8.54 -12.63
C PRO A 151 -9.37 7.38 -12.23
N THR A 152 -9.82 6.13 -12.44
CA THR A 152 -9.10 4.92 -12.04
C THR A 152 -7.69 4.84 -12.64
N ASN A 153 -7.51 5.29 -13.88
CA ASN A 153 -6.21 5.37 -14.55
C ASN A 153 -5.27 6.48 -14.02
N GLN A 154 -5.70 7.24 -13.01
CA GLN A 154 -4.86 8.21 -12.29
C GLN A 154 -4.56 7.77 -10.85
N CYS A 155 -4.99 6.57 -10.46
CA CYS A 155 -4.67 5.96 -9.18
C CYS A 155 -3.57 4.93 -9.34
N LEU A 156 -2.61 4.94 -8.42
CA LEU A 156 -1.62 3.89 -8.24
C LEU A 156 -1.86 3.17 -6.92
N VAL A 157 -1.95 1.85 -6.95
CA VAL A 157 -2.08 1.00 -5.75
C VAL A 157 -0.78 0.27 -5.48
N PHE A 158 -0.28 0.39 -4.24
CA PHE A 158 0.76 -0.48 -3.69
C PHE A 158 0.09 -1.56 -2.85
N GLU A 159 0.35 -2.84 -3.11
CA GLU A 159 -0.45 -3.93 -2.54
C GLU A 159 0.36 -5.19 -2.28
N ASP A 160 0.18 -5.84 -1.14
CA ASP A 160 1.03 -6.96 -0.70
C ASP A 160 0.30 -8.31 -0.61
N SER A 161 -0.98 -8.37 -1.00
CA SER A 161 -1.79 -9.59 -0.91
C SER A 161 -2.43 -9.99 -2.24
N ILE A 162 -2.60 -11.29 -2.47
CA ILE A 162 -3.36 -11.82 -3.61
C ILE A 162 -4.81 -11.28 -3.66
N PRO A 163 -5.60 -11.29 -2.56
CA PRO A 163 -6.95 -10.76 -2.61
C PRO A 163 -6.96 -9.27 -2.93
N GLY A 164 -5.99 -8.48 -2.45
CA GLY A 164 -5.89 -7.07 -2.81
C GLY A 164 -5.44 -6.85 -4.24
N VAL A 165 -4.49 -7.61 -4.77
CA VAL A 165 -4.14 -7.57 -6.21
C VAL A 165 -5.36 -7.81 -7.09
N LYS A 166 -6.21 -8.78 -6.72
CA LYS A 166 -7.48 -9.05 -7.42
C LYS A 166 -8.46 -7.89 -7.30
N ALA A 167 -8.55 -7.26 -6.14
CA ALA A 167 -9.41 -6.10 -5.91
C ALA A 167 -8.92 -4.85 -6.67
N ALA A 168 -7.60 -4.69 -6.86
CA ALA A 168 -6.98 -3.54 -7.51
C ALA A 168 -7.00 -3.61 -9.06
N LYS A 169 -7.04 -4.84 -9.63
CA LYS A 169 -6.83 -5.15 -11.05
C LYS A 169 -7.56 -4.26 -12.09
N ASN A 170 -8.70 -3.67 -11.73
CA ASN A 170 -9.51 -2.84 -12.64
C ASN A 170 -9.84 -1.45 -12.11
N VAL A 171 -9.23 -1.04 -10.99
CA VAL A 171 -9.55 0.25 -10.33
C VAL A 171 -8.35 1.19 -10.24
N SER A 172 -7.16 0.74 -10.62
CA SER A 172 -5.91 1.50 -10.54
C SER A 172 -4.81 0.87 -11.41
N HIS A 173 -3.73 1.62 -11.58
CA HIS A 173 -2.41 1.00 -11.79
C HIS A 173 -1.99 0.23 -10.54
N LEU A 174 -1.19 -0.81 -10.69
CA LEU A 174 -0.85 -1.74 -9.61
C LEU A 174 0.65 -2.05 -9.53
N VAL A 175 1.20 -1.86 -8.35
CA VAL A 175 2.54 -2.28 -7.94
C VAL A 175 2.38 -3.29 -6.79
N PRO A 176 2.42 -4.62 -7.06
CA PRO A 176 2.28 -5.61 -6.02
C PRO A 176 3.62 -5.90 -5.32
N ASP A 177 3.55 -6.44 -4.12
CA ASP A 177 4.69 -7.08 -3.45
C ASP A 177 5.26 -8.19 -4.34
N PRO A 178 6.61 -8.26 -4.47
CA PRO A 178 7.27 -9.21 -5.37
C PRO A 178 6.95 -10.66 -5.03
N THR A 179 6.72 -10.99 -3.75
CA THR A 179 6.40 -12.34 -3.30
C THR A 179 5.07 -12.80 -3.88
N VAL A 180 4.08 -11.89 -3.98
CA VAL A 180 2.79 -12.22 -4.60
C VAL A 180 3.01 -12.55 -6.07
N ALA A 181 3.81 -11.75 -6.77
CA ALA A 181 4.15 -11.97 -8.18
C ALA A 181 4.93 -13.25 -8.45
N GLU A 182 5.85 -13.63 -7.56
CA GLU A 182 6.57 -14.90 -7.66
C GLU A 182 5.66 -16.11 -7.42
N LEU A 183 4.77 -16.03 -6.43
CA LEU A 183 3.90 -17.15 -6.06
C LEU A 183 2.71 -17.31 -7.03
N TYR A 184 2.29 -16.25 -7.71
CA TYR A 184 1.09 -16.23 -8.57
C TYR A 184 1.29 -15.52 -9.92
N PRO A 185 2.35 -15.85 -10.70
CA PRO A 185 2.72 -15.10 -11.90
C PRO A 185 1.61 -15.04 -12.96
N ASP A 186 0.78 -16.09 -13.07
CA ASP A 186 -0.32 -16.16 -14.05
C ASP A 186 -1.58 -15.39 -13.63
N ASN A 187 -1.65 -14.93 -12.38
CA ASN A 187 -2.85 -14.33 -11.79
C ASN A 187 -2.71 -12.82 -11.52
N ILE A 188 -1.57 -12.23 -11.87
CA ILE A 188 -1.29 -10.82 -11.61
C ILE A 188 -1.24 -10.03 -12.91
N SER A 189 -2.00 -8.94 -12.95
CA SER A 189 -1.88 -7.91 -13.97
C SER A 189 -1.25 -6.69 -13.30
N ALA A 190 0.07 -6.75 -13.09
CA ALA A 190 0.85 -5.68 -12.50
C ALA A 190 1.33 -4.71 -13.59
N ASP A 191 1.40 -3.42 -13.27
CA ASP A 191 2.07 -2.44 -14.11
C ASP A 191 3.58 -2.48 -13.91
N GLU A 192 4.03 -2.77 -12.68
CA GLU A 192 5.43 -2.92 -12.31
C GLU A 192 5.58 -3.83 -11.08
N ILE A 193 6.64 -4.62 -11.02
CA ILE A 193 7.02 -5.39 -9.83
C ILE A 193 8.36 -4.85 -9.35
N ILE A 194 8.40 -4.38 -8.11
CA ILE A 194 9.60 -3.84 -7.47
C ILE A 194 9.95 -4.70 -6.24
N PHE A 195 11.24 -4.93 -6.01
CA PHE A 195 11.69 -5.76 -4.87
C PHE A 195 11.96 -4.94 -3.61
N SER A 196 12.02 -3.62 -3.76
CA SER A 196 12.14 -2.63 -2.70
C SER A 196 11.36 -1.39 -3.11
N LEU A 197 10.73 -0.72 -2.13
CA LEU A 197 10.10 0.57 -2.39
C LEU A 197 11.13 1.66 -2.75
N ASN A 198 12.42 1.42 -2.48
CA ASN A 198 13.49 2.30 -2.98
C ASN A 198 13.72 2.20 -4.48
N ASP A 199 13.38 1.07 -5.10
CA ASP A 199 13.50 0.85 -6.54
C ASP A 199 12.35 1.49 -7.33
N PHE A 200 11.31 1.97 -6.63
CA PHE A 200 10.20 2.68 -7.26
C PHE A 200 10.70 3.97 -7.92
N ASP A 201 10.46 4.12 -9.21
CA ASP A 201 10.73 5.35 -9.95
C ASP A 201 9.42 6.10 -10.19
N PRO A 202 9.15 7.20 -9.45
CA PRO A 202 7.90 7.95 -9.59
C PRO A 202 7.71 8.53 -11.00
N THR A 203 8.80 8.78 -11.73
CA THR A 203 8.73 9.46 -13.03
C THR A 203 8.08 8.59 -14.12
N LYS A 204 8.13 7.26 -13.98
CA LYS A 204 7.39 6.30 -14.83
C LYS A 204 5.87 6.49 -14.77
N TYR A 205 5.39 7.11 -13.70
CA TYR A 205 3.98 7.35 -13.42
C TYR A 205 3.58 8.83 -13.53
N GLY A 206 4.47 9.67 -14.06
CA GLY A 206 4.26 11.11 -14.14
C GLY A 206 4.29 11.83 -12.79
N LEU A 207 4.75 11.16 -11.72
CA LEU A 207 4.94 11.76 -10.41
C LEU A 207 6.29 12.49 -10.33
N PRO A 208 6.45 13.48 -9.43
CA PRO A 208 7.73 14.16 -9.25
C PRO A 208 8.86 13.20 -8.84
N PRO A 209 10.09 13.37 -9.36
CA PRO A 209 11.22 12.52 -8.99
C PRO A 209 11.57 12.71 -7.51
N PHE A 210 12.12 11.68 -6.87
CA PHE A 210 12.74 11.84 -5.55
C PHE A 210 13.81 12.92 -5.59
N ASP A 211 13.98 13.65 -4.49
CA ASP A 211 15.12 14.56 -4.33
C ASP A 211 16.42 13.75 -4.49
N GLU A 212 17.41 14.30 -5.18
CA GLU A 212 18.75 13.72 -5.14
C GLU A 212 19.19 13.70 -3.67
N GLU A 213 19.51 12.53 -3.14
CA GLU A 213 20.18 12.45 -1.85
C GLU A 213 21.43 13.31 -1.97
N SER A 214 21.48 14.40 -1.22
CA SER A 214 22.71 15.17 -1.09
C SER A 214 23.75 14.17 -0.63
N SER A 215 24.63 13.76 -1.53
CA SER A 215 25.74 12.88 -1.23
C SER A 215 26.55 13.59 -0.15
N SER A 216 26.30 13.24 1.10
CA SER A 216 27.07 13.72 2.23
C SER A 216 28.43 13.03 2.09
N SER A 217 29.36 13.81 1.53
CA SER A 217 30.78 13.55 1.43
C SER A 217 31.43 13.25 2.77
#